data_AF-A3JPB1-F1
#
_entry.id   AF-A3JPB1-F1
#
_cell.length_a   1.000
_cell.length_b   1.000
_cell.length_c   1.000
_cell.angle_alpha   90.00
_cell.angle_beta   90.00
_cell.angle_gamma   90.00
#
_symmetry.space_group_name_H-M   'P 1'
#
loop_
_entity.id
_entity.type
_entity.pdbx_description
1 polymer ?
#
loop_
_entity_poly.entity_id
_entity_poly.type
_entity_poly.pdbx_seq_one_letter_code
_entity_poly.pdbx_strand_id
1 'polypeptide(L)' 'MKKFLYVVAAITFFAPILVWLYIIALAKAFSNSSSSGFNPLDFLSMEFLTLAVVPWLISFACFYAARKKK' A
#
# COMPACT_ATOMS: atom_id res chain seq x y z
N MET A 1 11.95 10.35 -18.97
CA MET A 1 11.19 10.87 -17.82
C MET A 1 9.82 10.22 -17.60
N LYS A 2 9.00 9.97 -18.63
CA LYS A 2 7.64 9.38 -18.44
C LYS A 2 7.64 7.98 -17.79
N LYS A 3 8.55 7.08 -18.23
CA LYS A 3 8.70 5.73 -17.65
C LYS A 3 9.02 5.76 -16.16
N PHE A 4 9.84 6.71 -15.72
CA PHE A 4 10.19 6.89 -14.31
C PHE A 4 8.96 7.25 -13.46
N LEU A 5 8.11 8.17 -13.93
CA LEU A 5 6.87 8.54 -13.22
C LEU A 5 5.89 7.37 -13.07
N TYR A 6 5.81 6.49 -14.08
CA TYR A 6 4.99 5.27 -13.99
C TYR A 6 5.56 4.25 -12.99
N VAL A 7 6.88 4.08 -12.96
CA VAL A 7 7.54 3.20 -11.98
C VAL A 7 7.35 3.73 -10.57
N VAL A 8 7.55 5.03 -10.35
CA VAL A 8 7.32 5.66 -9.05
C VAL A 8 5.87 5.53 -8.62
N ALA A 9 4.90 5.75 -9.52
CA ALA A 9 3.48 5.57 -9.25
C ALA A 9 3.13 4.12 -8.88
N ALA A 10 3.69 3.14 -9.58
CA ALA A 10 3.50 1.72 -9.25
C ALA A 10 4.06 1.38 -7.87
N ILE A 11 5.29 1.81 -7.57
CA ILE A 11 5.93 1.55 -6.28
C ILE A 11 5.14 2.22 -5.14
N THR A 12 4.76 3.49 -5.28
CA THR A 12 3.97 4.18 -4.24
C THR A 12 2.57 3.58 -4.03
N PHE A 13 2.03 2.88 -5.04
CA PHE A 13 0.76 2.18 -4.90
C PHE A 13 0.91 0.83 -4.18
N PHE A 14 1.92 0.03 -4.55
CA PHE A 14 2.12 -1.34 -4.02
C PHE A 14 2.91 -1.39 -2.70
N ALA A 15 3.82 -0.45 -2.46
CA ALA A 15 4.63 -0.40 -1.24
C ALA A 15 3.80 -0.39 0.05
N PRO A 16 2.77 0.46 0.25
CA PRO A 16 1.97 0.44 1.47
C PRO A 16 1.25 -0.90 1.68
N ILE A 17 0.81 -1.57 0.59
CA ILE A 17 0.17 -2.89 0.67
C ILE A 17 1.16 -3.95 1.17
N LEU A 18 2.38 -3.96 0.64
CA LEU A 18 3.43 -4.91 1.05
C LEU A 18 3.90 -4.66 2.49
N VAL A 19 4.07 -3.39 2.87
CA VAL A 19 4.46 -3.02 4.23
C VAL A 19 3.37 -3.42 5.22
N TRP A 20 2.10 -3.23 4.88
CA TRP A 20 0.99 -3.62 5.76
C TRP A 20 0.86 -5.14 5.90
N LEU A 21 1.04 -5.89 4.82
CA LEU A 21 1.15 -7.37 4.86
C LEU A 21 2.22 -7.81 5.85
N TYR A 22 3.40 -7.18 5.80
CA TYR A 22 4.50 -7.48 6.69
C TYR A 22 4.16 -7.16 8.15
N ILE A 23 3.54 -6.01 8.42
CA ILE A 23 3.13 -5.62 9.78
C ILE A 23 2.08 -6.59 10.35
N ILE A 24 1.05 -6.96 9.58
CA ILE A 24 0.03 -7.93 10.02
C ILE A 24 0.69 -9.28 10.31
N ALA A 25 1.59 -9.74 9.44
CA ALA A 25 2.31 -11.00 9.63
C ALA A 25 3.16 -10.96 10.91
N LEU A 26 3.85 -9.85 11.18
CA LEU A 26 4.63 -9.67 12.40
C LEU A 26 3.74 -9.65 13.64
N ALA A 27 2.64 -8.89 13.62
CA ALA A 27 1.70 -8.79 14.72
C ALA A 27 1.13 -10.18 15.08
N LYS A 28 0.83 -11.01 14.09
CA LYS A 28 0.39 -12.40 14.29
C LYS A 28 1.50 -13.33 14.76
N ALA A 29 2.75 -13.11 14.34
CA ALA A 29 3.88 -13.90 14.84
C ALA A 29 4.16 -13.64 16.33
N PHE A 30 3.92 -12.41 16.80
CA PHE A 30 4.11 -12.04 18.20
C PHE A 30 2.88 -12.27 19.09
N SER A 31 1.67 -12.17 18.54
CA SER A 31 0.47 -12.61 19.26
C SER A 31 0.45 -14.14 19.21
N ASN A 32 0.54 -14.82 20.36
CA ASN A 32 0.56 -16.29 20.45
C ASN A 32 -0.83 -16.92 20.14
N SER A 33 -1.53 -16.35 19.17
CA SER A 33 -2.93 -16.61 18.82
C SER A 33 -2.98 -17.68 17.76
N SER A 34 -3.50 -18.84 18.13
CA SER A 34 -3.59 -20.06 17.31
C SER A 34 -4.55 -19.95 16.12
N SER A 35 -5.14 -18.78 15.86
CA SER A 35 -6.04 -18.52 14.73
C SER A 35 -5.25 -18.15 13.48
N SER A 36 -4.64 -19.17 12.87
CA SER A 36 -3.82 -19.13 11.67
C SER A 36 -4.67 -18.92 10.40
N GLY A 37 -5.14 -17.69 10.20
CA GLY A 37 -5.84 -17.29 8.98
C GLY A 37 -5.49 -15.88 8.54
N PHE A 38 -5.17 -15.71 7.26
CA PHE A 38 -5.17 -14.39 6.62
C PHE A 38 -6.61 -13.89 6.60
N ASN A 39 -6.92 -12.86 7.39
CA ASN A 39 -8.25 -12.29 7.41
C ASN A 39 -8.22 -11.00 6.57
N PRO A 40 -8.89 -10.95 5.41
CA PRO A 40 -8.91 -9.76 4.58
C PRO A 40 -9.55 -8.54 5.28
N LEU A 41 -10.26 -8.74 6.40
CA LEU A 41 -10.74 -7.66 7.26
C LEU A 41 -9.61 -6.89 7.97
N ASP A 42 -8.46 -7.52 8.24
CA ASP A 42 -7.28 -6.85 8.81
C ASP A 42 -6.69 -5.82 7.83
N PHE A 43 -6.97 -5.98 6.54
CA PHE A 43 -6.60 -5.06 5.47
C PHE A 43 -7.57 -3.89 5.33
N LEU A 44 -8.81 -4.04 5.77
CA LEU A 44 -9.84 -3.01 5.71
C LEU A 44 -9.86 -2.14 6.98
N SER A 45 -8.82 -2.23 7.83
CA SER A 45 -8.70 -1.38 9.01
C SER A 45 -8.60 0.09 8.59
N MET A 46 -9.26 0.97 9.36
CA MET A 46 -9.18 2.42 9.16
C MET A 46 -7.73 2.93 9.24
N GLU A 47 -6.85 2.24 9.96
CA GLU A 47 -5.44 2.62 10.12
C GLU A 47 -4.67 2.37 8.83
N PHE A 48 -4.90 1.23 8.16
CA PHE A 48 -4.35 0.98 6.85
C PHE A 48 -4.81 2.05 5.86
N LEU A 49 -6.11 2.33 5.84
CA LEU A 49 -6.70 3.23 4.85
C LEU A 49 -6.20 4.68 5.02
N THR A 50 -6.03 5.13 6.26
CA THR A 50 -5.46 6.46 6.56
C THR A 50 -3.98 6.55 6.21
N LEU A 51 -3.19 5.50 6.45
CA LEU A 51 -1.78 5.45 6.06
C LEU A 51 -1.57 5.31 4.55
N ALA A 52 -2.41 4.52 3.86
CA ALA A 52 -2.30 4.24 2.43
C ALA A 52 -2.87 5.37 1.54
N VAL A 53 -3.76 6.21 2.08
CA VAL A 53 -4.34 7.37 1.35
C VAL A 53 -3.27 8.31 0.81
N VAL A 54 -2.25 8.63 1.60
CA VAL A 54 -1.20 9.59 1.19
C VAL A 54 -0.34 9.03 0.04
N PRO A 55 0.23 7.81 0.14
CA PRO A 55 0.93 7.17 -0.99
C PRO A 55 0.05 7.03 -2.25
N TRP A 56 -1.24 6.70 -2.09
CA TRP A 56 -2.14 6.55 -3.23
C TRP A 56 -2.46 7.87 -3.91
N LEU A 57 -2.65 8.96 -3.16
CA LEU A 57 -2.78 10.31 -3.72
C LEU A 57 -1.53 10.73 -4.49
N ILE A 58 -0.34 10.43 -3.97
CA ILE A 58 0.94 10.70 -4.65
C ILE A 58 1.05 9.88 -5.94
N SER A 59 0.66 8.60 -5.90
CA SER A 59 0.63 7.73 -7.08
C SER A 59 -0.32 8.28 -8.15
N PHE A 60 -1.52 8.71 -7.75
CA PHE A 60 -2.53 9.28 -8.65
C PHE A 60 -2.05 10.61 -9.27
N ALA A 61 -1.43 11.47 -8.47
CA ALA A 61 -0.83 12.73 -8.93
C ALA A 61 0.32 12.48 -9.93
N CYS A 62 1.20 11.52 -9.65
CA CYS A 62 2.28 11.11 -10.56
C CYS A 62 1.74 10.56 -11.88
N PHE A 63 0.72 9.71 -11.83
CA PHE A 63 0.08 9.15 -13.01
C PHE A 63 -0.59 10.24 -13.86
N TYR A 64 -1.30 11.17 -13.22
CA TYR A 64 -1.95 12.29 -13.90
C TYR A 64 -0.93 13.24 -14.55
N ALA A 65 0.16 13.56 -13.84
CA ALA A 65 1.26 14.36 -14.38
C ALA A 65 1.96 13.67 -15.56
N ALA A 66 2.12 12.35 -15.51
CA ALA A 66 2.67 11.56 -16.62
C ALA A 66 1.76 11.56 -17.86
N ARG A 67 0.43 11.58 -17.66
CA ARG A 67 -0.56 11.72 -18.74
C ARG A 67 -0.63 13.12 -19.34
N LYS A 68 -0.57 14.19 -18.54
CA LYS A 68 -0.64 15.59 -19.01
C LYS A 68 0.56 16.02 -19.85
N LYS A 69 1.73 15.40 -19.68
CA LYS A 69 2.92 15.66 -20.50
C LYS A 69 2.90 14.94 -21.87
N LYS A 70 1.73 14.52 -22.36
CA LYS A 70 1.54 13.85 -23.65
C LYS A 70 1.05 14.87 -24.66
#